data_AF-A0AAW1RCW8-F1
#
_entry.id   AF-A0AAW1RCW8-F1
#
_cell.length_a   1.000
_cell.length_b   1.000
_cell.length_c   1.000
_cell.angle_alpha   90.00
_cell.angle_beta   90.00
_cell.angle_gamma   90.00
#
_symmetry.space_group_name_H-M   'P 1'
#
loop_
_entity.id
_entity.type
_entity.pdbx_description
1 polymer ?
#
loop_
_entity_poly.entity_id
_entity_poly.type
_entity_poly.pdbx_seq_one_letter_code
_entity_poly.pdbx_strand_id
1 'polypeptide(L)'
;MWRCAARATAGEGGATAQSEGPEVAKLDIRIGKIVQIETHPDADSLFVEQVDVGEEAPRTVVSGLVKYVPIEAMQDRSVVVLCNLKPRNMRGVKSNGMLLCASDAAHENVEPLVPPEGAPVGERVHFGEAGVSQPEPATPNQVQKKKIWEAVQTDLKTGTDRVAAWQGAPMLTSAGPVTAATLANGNIS
;
A
#
# COMPACT_ATOMS: atom_id res chain seq x y z
N MET A 1 9.22 -59.55 5.30
CA MET A 1 9.75 -58.30 5.89
C MET A 1 9.78 -57.24 4.81
N TRP A 2 8.70 -56.47 4.68
CA TRP A 2 8.60 -55.35 3.73
C TRP A 2 8.89 -54.07 4.51
N ARG A 3 9.97 -53.36 4.18
CA ARG A 3 10.28 -52.04 4.75
C ARG A 3 10.04 -50.99 3.66
N CYS A 4 8.93 -50.28 3.78
CA CYS A 4 8.71 -49.00 3.09
C CYS A 4 9.75 -47.99 3.59
N ALA A 5 10.46 -47.35 2.68
CA ALA A 5 11.23 -46.13 2.94
C ALA A 5 10.67 -45.04 2.03
N ALA A 6 9.77 -44.22 2.58
CA ALA A 6 9.35 -42.97 1.95
C ALA A 6 10.49 -41.94 2.12
N ARG A 7 11.03 -41.45 1.01
CA ARG A 7 11.93 -40.29 0.98
C ARG A 7 11.08 -39.03 1.11
N ALA A 8 11.15 -38.37 2.26
CA ALA A 8 10.70 -37.00 2.42
C ALA A 8 11.72 -36.06 1.74
N THR A 9 11.26 -35.28 0.76
CA THR A 9 12.02 -34.16 0.21
C THR A 9 11.77 -32.95 1.10
N ALA A 10 12.71 -32.65 1.98
CA ALA A 10 12.76 -31.36 2.66
C ALA A 10 13.26 -30.31 1.65
N GLY A 11 12.43 -29.33 1.35
CA GLY A 11 12.85 -28.13 0.62
C GLY A 11 13.67 -27.25 1.56
N GLU A 12 14.93 -27.06 1.22
CA GLU A 12 15.82 -26.09 1.89
C GLU A 12 15.45 -24.67 1.45
N GLY A 13 14.71 -23.97 2.32
CA GLY A 13 14.65 -22.52 2.32
C GLY A 13 15.93 -21.96 2.95
N GLY A 14 16.81 -21.41 2.11
CA GLY A 14 17.99 -20.68 2.57
C GLY A 14 17.63 -19.25 2.94
N ALA A 15 17.41 -18.99 4.24
CA ALA A 15 17.38 -17.65 4.79
C ALA A 15 18.78 -17.28 5.28
N THR A 16 19.42 -16.28 4.65
CA THR A 16 20.57 -15.59 5.23
C THR A 16 20.12 -14.29 5.87
N ALA A 17 20.28 -14.22 7.18
CA ALA A 17 20.04 -13.03 8.00
C ALA A 17 21.14 -11.98 7.77
N GLN A 18 20.73 -10.77 7.41
CA GLN A 18 21.32 -9.53 7.93
C GLN A 18 20.17 -8.83 8.66
N SER A 19 20.40 -8.38 9.89
CA SER A 19 19.36 -7.80 10.78
C SER A 19 18.93 -6.38 10.35
N GLU A 20 18.46 -6.26 9.12
CA GLU A 20 17.60 -5.17 8.66
C GLU A 20 16.17 -5.74 8.57
N GLY A 21 15.17 -5.03 9.09
CA GLY A 21 13.78 -5.46 8.98
C GLY A 21 13.34 -5.67 7.53
N PRO A 22 12.16 -6.30 7.30
CA PRO A 22 11.68 -6.61 5.96
C PRO A 22 11.63 -5.34 5.09
N GLU A 23 11.91 -5.46 3.80
CA GLU A 23 12.09 -4.31 2.91
C GLU A 23 10.83 -3.42 2.84
N VAL A 24 9.65 -4.02 2.94
CA VAL A 24 8.37 -3.32 3.04
C VAL A 24 8.30 -2.36 4.24
N ALA A 25 8.95 -2.68 5.35
CA ALA A 25 8.98 -1.84 6.54
C ALA A 25 9.88 -0.61 6.39
N LYS A 26 10.61 -0.47 5.27
CA LYS A 26 11.32 0.76 4.90
C LYS A 26 10.41 1.77 4.19
N LEU A 27 9.22 1.35 3.75
CA LEU A 27 8.22 2.24 3.17
C LEU A 27 7.44 2.98 4.27
N ASP A 28 7.09 4.23 4.00
CA ASP A 28 6.23 5.02 4.87
C ASP A 28 4.80 4.93 4.35
N ILE A 29 4.09 3.88 4.72
CA ILE A 29 2.70 3.66 4.33
C ILE A 29 1.82 4.03 5.52
N ARG A 30 0.93 5.01 5.34
CA ARG A 30 0.08 5.53 6.41
C ARG A 30 -1.39 5.52 6.06
N ILE A 31 -2.23 5.51 7.08
CA ILE A 31 -3.65 5.80 6.96
C ILE A 31 -3.81 7.29 6.71
N GLY A 32 -4.55 7.64 5.67
CA GLY A 32 -4.90 9.01 5.33
C GLY A 32 -6.41 9.20 5.24
N LYS A 33 -6.85 10.46 5.29
CA LYS A 33 -8.22 10.85 5.01
C LYS A 33 -8.24 11.91 3.91
N ILE A 34 -9.03 11.70 2.87
CA ILE A 34 -9.26 12.70 1.83
C ILE A 34 -10.13 13.80 2.43
N VAL A 35 -9.59 15.00 2.61
CA VAL A 35 -10.33 16.15 3.15
C VAL A 35 -10.95 16.99 2.03
N GLN A 36 -10.34 16.98 0.85
CA GLN A 36 -10.85 17.68 -0.33
C GLN A 36 -10.44 16.91 -1.57
N ILE A 37 -11.34 16.85 -2.57
CA ILE A 37 -11.06 16.27 -3.87
C ILE A 37 -11.64 17.12 -4.99
N GLU A 38 -10.90 17.25 -6.08
CA GLU A 38 -11.34 17.89 -7.31
C GLU A 38 -10.85 17.13 -8.54
N THR A 39 -11.52 17.29 -9.68
CA THR A 39 -11.02 16.78 -10.96
C THR A 39 -9.83 17.62 -11.41
N HIS A 40 -8.79 16.98 -11.94
CA HIS A 40 -7.61 17.69 -12.40
C HIS A 40 -7.96 18.62 -13.58
N PRO A 41 -7.56 19.91 -13.56
CA PRO A 41 -7.97 20.90 -14.57
C PRO A 41 -7.54 20.53 -15.99
N ASP A 42 -6.34 19.97 -16.13
CA ASP A 42 -5.75 19.59 -17.42
C ASP A 42 -5.74 18.07 -17.70
N ALA A 43 -6.51 17.27 -16.95
CA ALA A 43 -6.50 15.81 -17.12
C ALA A 43 -7.79 15.10 -16.65
N ASP A 44 -8.60 14.66 -17.62
CA ASP A 44 -9.90 14.00 -17.35
C ASP A 44 -9.80 12.65 -16.61
N SER A 45 -8.61 12.05 -16.57
CA SER A 45 -8.40 10.77 -15.89
C SER A 45 -7.82 10.90 -14.49
N LEU A 46 -7.57 12.13 -14.01
CA LEU A 46 -6.89 12.38 -12.74
C LEU A 46 -7.77 13.15 -11.77
N PHE A 47 -7.71 12.75 -10.50
CA PHE A 47 -8.16 13.56 -9.38
C PHE A 47 -6.97 14.28 -8.74
N VAL A 48 -7.25 15.39 -8.09
CA VAL A 48 -6.33 16.08 -7.18
C VAL A 48 -6.96 16.02 -5.80
N GLU A 49 -6.31 15.32 -4.89
CA GLU A 49 -6.77 15.13 -3.52
C GLU A 49 -5.90 15.90 -2.52
N GLN A 50 -6.51 16.53 -1.53
CA GLN A 50 -5.83 16.92 -0.30
C GLN A 50 -6.06 15.80 0.72
N VAL A 51 -4.99 15.13 1.11
CA VAL A 51 -5.03 13.95 1.99
C VAL A 51 -4.34 14.28 3.30
N ASP A 52 -5.10 14.28 4.38
CA ASP A 52 -4.56 14.34 5.73
C ASP A 52 -3.92 13.00 6.06
N VAL A 53 -2.64 13.01 6.44
CA VAL A 53 -1.86 11.83 6.85
C VAL A 53 -1.23 12.04 8.24
N GLY A 54 -1.87 12.86 9.08
CA GLY A 54 -1.43 13.17 10.43
C GLY A 54 -0.19 14.07 10.49
N GLU A 55 0.02 14.89 9.46
CA GLU A 55 1.08 15.89 9.38
C GLU A 55 0.52 17.31 9.65
N GLU A 56 1.39 18.31 9.72
CA GLU A 56 0.98 19.71 9.96
C GLU A 56 -0.01 20.25 8.91
N ALA A 57 0.09 19.75 7.67
CA ALA A 57 -0.80 20.12 6.58
C ALA A 57 -1.13 18.89 5.72
N PRO A 58 -2.34 18.83 5.13
CA PRO A 58 -2.67 17.81 4.15
C PRO A 58 -1.71 17.81 2.96
N ARG A 59 -1.46 16.62 2.42
CA ARG A 59 -0.63 16.44 1.22
C ARG A 59 -1.50 16.51 -0.02
N THR A 60 -1.03 17.22 -1.03
CA THR A 60 -1.59 17.09 -2.38
C THR A 60 -1.16 15.76 -2.98
N VAL A 61 -2.13 14.91 -3.30
CA VAL A 61 -1.98 13.65 -4.02
C VAL A 61 -2.71 13.78 -5.36
N VAL A 62 -2.21 13.10 -6.38
CA VAL A 62 -2.85 13.03 -7.69
C VAL A 62 -3.05 11.57 -8.03
N SER A 63 -4.29 11.12 -8.16
CA SER A 63 -4.63 9.73 -8.44
C SER A 63 -5.32 9.54 -9.79
N GLY A 64 -5.12 8.38 -10.41
CA GLY A 64 -5.74 8.01 -11.69
C GLY A 64 -7.11 7.33 -11.54
N LEU A 65 -7.93 7.76 -10.58
CA LEU A 65 -9.11 7.01 -10.14
C LEU A 65 -10.44 7.44 -10.79
N VAL A 66 -10.45 8.48 -11.64
CA VAL A 66 -11.69 9.05 -12.21
C VAL A 66 -12.54 8.01 -12.94
N LYS A 67 -11.91 7.04 -13.62
CA LYS A 67 -12.62 6.00 -14.37
C LYS A 67 -13.19 4.87 -13.49
N TYR A 68 -12.73 4.77 -12.24
CA TYR A 68 -12.97 3.61 -11.38
C TYR A 68 -13.85 3.95 -10.18
N VAL A 69 -13.69 5.16 -9.61
CA VAL A 69 -14.40 5.58 -8.40
C VAL A 69 -15.03 6.95 -8.62
N PRO A 70 -16.34 7.11 -8.34
CA PRO A 70 -16.96 8.43 -8.41
C PRO A 70 -16.41 9.37 -7.34
N ILE A 71 -16.31 10.66 -7.66
CA ILE A 71 -15.75 11.69 -6.77
C ILE A 71 -16.46 11.74 -5.41
N GLU A 72 -17.78 11.53 -5.39
CA GLU A 72 -18.60 11.50 -4.17
C GLU A 72 -18.22 10.37 -3.21
N ALA A 73 -17.73 9.24 -3.75
CA ALA A 73 -17.27 8.12 -2.94
C ALA A 73 -15.81 8.28 -2.48
N MET A 74 -15.12 9.33 -2.93
CA MET A 74 -13.74 9.63 -2.55
C MET A 74 -13.67 10.75 -1.50
N GLN A 75 -14.61 11.69 -1.51
CA GLN A 75 -14.70 12.73 -0.48
C GLN A 75 -14.86 12.10 0.92
N ASP A 76 -14.08 12.59 1.89
CA ASP A 76 -14.06 12.10 3.28
C ASP A 76 -13.66 10.62 3.46
N ARG A 77 -13.19 9.96 2.41
CA ARG A 77 -12.78 8.56 2.44
C ARG A 77 -11.45 8.37 3.18
N SER A 78 -11.42 7.37 4.06
CA SER A 78 -10.17 6.83 4.60
C SER A 78 -9.45 5.98 3.55
N VAL A 79 -8.17 6.24 3.38
CA VAL A 79 -7.32 5.66 2.33
C VAL A 79 -5.97 5.23 2.90
N VAL A 80 -5.22 4.45 2.13
CA VAL A 80 -3.85 4.08 2.45
C VAL A 80 -2.91 4.83 1.51
N VAL A 81 -1.91 5.52 2.07
CA VAL A 81 -1.04 6.45 1.34
C VAL A 81 0.41 6.05 1.50
N LEU A 82 1.16 5.94 0.40
CA LEU A 82 2.60 5.85 0.42
C LEU A 82 3.22 7.26 0.44
N CYS A 83 3.90 7.59 1.53
CA CYS A 83 4.32 8.95 1.88
C CYS A 83 5.81 9.25 1.64
N ASN A 84 6.67 8.25 1.45
CA ASN A 84 8.11 8.45 1.28
C ASN A 84 8.62 8.24 -0.16
N LEU A 85 7.74 8.33 -1.16
CA LEU A 85 8.16 8.48 -2.55
C LEU A 85 8.69 9.90 -2.83
N LYS A 86 9.52 10.02 -3.87
CA LYS A 86 9.84 11.35 -4.39
C LYS A 86 8.60 11.99 -4.99
N PRO A 87 8.32 13.26 -4.70
CA PRO A 87 7.22 13.97 -5.34
C PRO A 87 7.34 13.93 -6.85
N ARG A 88 6.20 13.75 -7.52
CA ARG A 88 6.11 13.65 -8.99
C ARG A 88 5.17 14.72 -9.51
N ASN A 89 5.61 15.45 -10.53
CA ASN A 89 4.72 16.34 -11.28
C ASN A 89 3.85 15.52 -12.24
N MET A 90 2.55 15.68 -12.12
CA MET A 90 1.53 15.09 -12.96
C MET A 90 0.72 16.23 -13.57
N ARG A 91 0.95 16.49 -14.87
CA ARG A 91 0.24 17.53 -15.63
C ARG A 91 0.24 18.92 -14.97
N GLY A 92 1.35 19.28 -14.31
CA GLY A 92 1.53 20.59 -13.68
C GLY A 92 1.25 20.60 -12.17
N VAL A 93 0.54 19.59 -11.64
CA VAL A 93 0.30 19.43 -10.20
C VAL A 93 1.35 18.51 -9.58
N LYS A 94 1.92 18.92 -8.45
CA LYS A 94 2.93 18.14 -7.73
C LYS A 94 2.26 17.18 -6.75
N SER A 95 2.30 15.88 -7.05
CA SER A 95 1.84 14.83 -6.13
C SER A 95 2.93 14.50 -5.10
N ASN A 96 2.58 14.54 -3.81
CA ASN A 96 3.46 14.29 -2.67
C ASN A 96 3.11 12.99 -1.93
N GLY A 97 2.46 12.06 -2.65
CA GLY A 97 2.12 10.73 -2.15
C GLY A 97 1.49 9.89 -3.25
N MET A 98 1.10 8.67 -2.91
CA MET A 98 0.40 7.77 -3.79
C MET A 98 -0.65 6.99 -3.00
N LEU A 99 -1.90 7.01 -3.45
CA LEU A 99 -2.95 6.16 -2.88
C LEU A 99 -2.69 4.72 -3.30
N LEU A 100 -2.65 3.81 -2.34
CA LEU A 100 -2.53 2.39 -2.62
C LEU A 100 -3.89 1.82 -3.00
N CYS A 101 -3.92 1.16 -4.15
CA CYS A 101 -5.11 0.56 -4.72
C CYS A 101 -4.87 -0.92 -5.01
N ALA A 102 -5.91 -1.73 -4.87
CA ALA A 102 -5.95 -3.07 -5.45
C ALA A 102 -6.37 -2.96 -6.92
N SER A 103 -5.80 -3.82 -7.76
CA SER A 103 -6.16 -3.95 -9.17
C SER A 103 -6.19 -5.41 -9.57
N ASP A 104 -7.08 -5.76 -10.51
CA ASP A 104 -7.07 -7.09 -11.11
C ASP A 104 -5.85 -7.29 -12.03
N ALA A 105 -5.63 -8.52 -12.50
CA ALA A 105 -4.50 -8.84 -13.35
C ALA A 105 -4.51 -8.12 -14.71
N ALA A 106 -5.69 -7.70 -15.19
CA ALA A 106 -5.86 -6.98 -16.44
C ALA A 106 -5.77 -5.45 -16.27
N HIS A 107 -5.74 -4.96 -15.02
CA HIS A 107 -5.91 -3.55 -14.65
C HIS A 107 -7.21 -2.94 -15.19
N GLU A 108 -8.26 -3.74 -15.35
CA GLU A 108 -9.59 -3.27 -15.77
C GLU A 108 -10.41 -2.77 -14.58
N ASN A 109 -10.23 -3.40 -13.42
CA ASN A 109 -10.83 -2.97 -12.17
C ASN A 109 -9.76 -2.49 -11.20
N VAL A 110 -9.95 -1.30 -10.63
CA VAL A 110 -9.06 -0.69 -9.64
C VAL A 110 -9.90 -0.13 -8.50
N GLU A 111 -9.54 -0.43 -7.26
CA GLU A 111 -10.23 0.10 -6.08
C GLU A 111 -9.22 0.54 -5.01
N PRO A 112 -9.42 1.69 -4.34
CA PRO A 112 -8.58 2.09 -3.22
C PRO A 112 -8.65 1.06 -2.10
N LEU A 113 -7.49 0.78 -1.49
CA LEU A 113 -7.46 -0.03 -0.27
C LEU A 113 -8.28 0.66 0.83
N VAL A 114 -8.91 -0.18 1.66
CA VAL A 114 -9.86 0.19 2.71
C VAL A 114 -9.19 -0.09 4.06
N PRO A 115 -8.77 0.97 4.79
CA PRO A 115 -8.41 0.84 6.20
C PRO A 115 -9.60 0.34 7.03
N PRO A 116 -9.37 -0.39 8.13
CA PRO A 116 -10.45 -0.79 9.02
C PRO A 116 -11.05 0.42 9.73
N GLU A 117 -12.32 0.29 10.13
CA GLU A 117 -13.00 1.32 10.91
C GLU A 117 -12.27 1.57 12.23
N GLY A 118 -12.05 2.84 12.56
CA GLY A 118 -11.34 3.25 13.78
C GLY A 118 -9.81 3.36 13.64
N ALA A 119 -9.23 3.04 12.48
CA ALA A 119 -7.81 3.29 12.22
C ALA A 119 -7.51 4.81 12.27
N PRO A 120 -6.60 5.29 13.14
CA PRO A 120 -6.26 6.70 13.25
C PRO A 120 -5.60 7.26 11.98
N VAL A 121 -5.96 8.48 11.60
CA VAL A 121 -5.28 9.23 10.53
C VAL A 121 -3.81 9.45 10.92
N GLY A 122 -2.91 9.17 9.99
CA GLY A 122 -1.46 9.23 10.18
C GLY A 122 -0.84 7.99 10.82
N GLU A 123 -1.64 6.99 11.21
CA GLU A 123 -1.10 5.72 11.67
C GLU A 123 -0.27 5.07 10.56
N ARG A 124 0.97 4.68 10.87
CA ARG A 124 1.81 3.91 9.97
C ARG A 124 1.43 2.44 10.04
N VAL A 125 1.08 1.85 8.90
CA VAL A 125 0.73 0.42 8.82
C VAL A 125 1.97 -0.44 9.08
N HIS A 126 1.78 -1.64 9.59
CA HIS A 126 2.83 -2.66 9.73
C HIS A 126 2.47 -3.94 9.00
N PHE A 127 3.44 -4.81 8.77
CA PHE A 127 3.25 -6.07 8.07
C PHE A 127 3.57 -7.25 8.98
N GLY A 128 2.71 -8.27 9.00
CA GLY A 128 2.92 -9.46 9.82
C GLY A 128 2.25 -9.35 11.19
N GLU A 129 2.98 -9.66 12.26
CA GLU A 129 2.41 -9.69 13.62
C GLU A 129 2.36 -8.31 14.27
N ALA A 130 1.38 -8.10 15.15
CA ALA A 130 1.27 -6.89 15.96
C ALA A 130 2.43 -6.79 16.97
N GLY A 131 2.93 -5.57 17.19
CA GLY A 131 4.02 -5.31 18.14
C GLY A 131 5.44 -5.51 17.59
N VAL A 132 5.58 -5.83 16.31
CA VAL A 132 6.89 -5.83 15.64
C VAL A 132 7.37 -4.39 15.46
N SER A 133 8.51 -4.07 16.06
CA SER A 133 9.16 -2.76 15.87
C SER A 133 9.54 -2.57 14.40
N GLN A 134 9.01 -1.51 13.78
CA GLN A 134 9.38 -1.13 12.42
C GLN A 134 10.59 -0.19 12.44
N PRO A 135 11.56 -0.37 11.52
CA PRO A 135 12.64 0.60 11.38
C PRO A 135 12.10 1.96 10.95
N GLU A 136 12.90 3.01 11.13
CA GLU A 136 12.57 4.32 10.57
C GLU A 136 12.35 4.21 9.05
N PRO A 137 11.35 4.93 8.48
CA PRO A 137 11.14 4.91 7.06
C PRO A 137 12.36 5.41 6.29
N ALA A 138 12.63 4.79 5.15
CA ALA A 138 13.69 5.25 4.26
C ALA A 138 13.35 6.64 3.70
N THR A 139 14.37 7.46 3.50
CA THR A 139 14.24 8.76 2.83
C THR A 139 13.78 8.60 1.37
N PRO A 140 13.12 9.60 0.75
CA PRO A 140 12.74 9.52 -0.66
C PRO A 140 13.89 9.24 -1.63
N ASN A 141 15.11 9.68 -1.28
CA ASN A 141 16.31 9.38 -2.04
C ASN A 141 16.71 7.90 -1.95
N GLN A 142 16.59 7.29 -0.77
CA GLN A 142 16.87 5.87 -0.59
C GLN A 142 15.84 5.01 -1.31
N VAL A 143 14.54 5.35 -1.19
CA VAL A 143 13.45 4.63 -1.89
C VAL A 143 13.69 4.61 -3.40
N GLN A 144 13.99 5.77 -4.01
CA GLN A 144 14.26 5.83 -5.44
C GLN A 144 15.56 5.13 -5.86
N LYS A 145 16.68 5.38 -5.16
CA LYS A 145 17.99 4.86 -5.59
C LYS A 145 18.09 3.34 -5.45
N LYS A 146 17.46 2.78 -4.42
CA LYS A 146 17.44 1.34 -4.15
C LYS A 146 16.24 0.63 -4.79
N LYS A 147 15.32 1.37 -5.44
CA LYS A 147 14.08 0.85 -6.03
C LYS A 147 13.24 0.05 -5.03
N ILE A 148 13.14 0.55 -3.80
CA ILE A 148 12.49 -0.15 -2.68
C ILE A 148 11.01 -0.40 -3.00
N TRP A 149 10.32 0.61 -3.52
CA TRP A 149 8.91 0.46 -3.88
C TRP A 149 8.73 -0.61 -4.94
N GLU A 150 9.53 -0.57 -6.01
CA GLU A 150 9.42 -1.52 -7.12
C GLU A 150 9.74 -2.96 -6.68
N ALA A 151 10.70 -3.15 -5.76
CA ALA A 151 11.01 -4.46 -5.19
C ALA A 151 9.90 -4.97 -4.25
N VAL A 152 9.29 -4.09 -3.47
CA VAL A 152 8.19 -4.46 -2.57
C VAL A 152 6.90 -4.74 -3.33
N GLN A 153 6.59 -3.93 -4.34
CA GLN A 153 5.35 -3.96 -5.08
C GLN A 153 5.10 -5.33 -5.75
N THR A 154 6.14 -6.03 -6.19
CA THR A 154 5.99 -7.34 -6.85
C THR A 154 5.32 -8.41 -5.99
N ASP A 155 5.50 -8.29 -4.66
CA ASP A 155 4.96 -9.22 -3.68
C ASP A 155 3.80 -8.63 -2.86
N LEU A 156 3.40 -7.39 -3.15
CA LEU A 156 2.30 -6.71 -2.47
C LEU A 156 0.98 -7.01 -3.19
N LYS A 157 0.12 -7.81 -2.54
CA LYS A 157 -1.12 -8.34 -3.15
C LYS A 157 -2.24 -8.44 -2.13
N THR A 158 -3.47 -8.56 -2.61
CA THR A 158 -4.59 -8.93 -1.73
C THR A 158 -4.71 -10.45 -1.64
N GLY A 159 -5.04 -10.98 -0.47
CA GLY A 159 -5.30 -12.39 -0.25
C GLY A 159 -6.67 -12.84 -0.80
N THR A 160 -7.00 -14.11 -0.59
CA THR A 160 -8.33 -14.66 -0.90
C THR A 160 -9.43 -14.08 -0.01
N ASP A 161 -9.05 -13.62 1.18
CA ASP A 161 -9.86 -12.87 2.14
C ASP A 161 -9.93 -11.37 1.84
N ARG A 162 -9.26 -10.92 0.76
CA ARG A 162 -9.07 -9.51 0.34
C ARG A 162 -8.16 -8.71 1.26
N VAL A 163 -7.50 -9.31 2.23
CA VAL A 163 -6.54 -8.61 3.09
C VAL A 163 -5.31 -8.25 2.28
N ALA A 164 -4.89 -6.98 2.33
CA ALA A 164 -3.65 -6.55 1.71
C ALA A 164 -2.48 -7.20 2.46
N ALA A 165 -1.54 -7.80 1.74
CA ALA A 165 -0.42 -8.53 2.32
C ALA A 165 0.84 -8.38 1.46
N TRP A 166 2.00 -8.44 2.12
CA TRP A 166 3.30 -8.52 1.46
C TRP A 166 3.94 -9.85 1.78
N GLN A 167 4.24 -10.67 0.77
CA GLN A 167 4.77 -12.03 0.96
C GLN A 167 3.93 -12.89 1.93
N GLY A 168 2.61 -12.69 1.93
CA GLY A 168 1.65 -13.36 2.83
C GLY A 168 1.56 -12.74 4.24
N ALA A 169 2.42 -11.78 4.59
CA ALA A 169 2.32 -11.04 5.84
C ALA A 169 1.24 -9.95 5.72
N PRO A 170 0.16 -9.98 6.54
CA PRO A 170 -0.95 -9.04 6.41
C PRO A 170 -0.53 -7.61 6.75
N MET A 171 -1.09 -6.64 6.03
CA MET A 171 -0.99 -5.22 6.30
C MET A 171 -2.00 -4.85 7.39
N LEU A 172 -1.47 -4.38 8.52
CA LEU A 172 -2.24 -4.17 9.74
C LEU A 172 -2.12 -2.73 10.24
N THR A 173 -3.16 -2.35 10.96
CA THR A 173 -3.29 -1.14 11.78
C THR A 173 -3.65 -1.55 13.20
N SER A 174 -3.64 -0.60 14.12
CA SER A 174 -4.13 -0.75 15.49
C SER A 174 -5.59 -1.21 15.57
N ALA A 175 -6.42 -0.92 14.55
CA ALA A 175 -7.83 -1.27 14.48
C ALA A 175 -8.12 -2.54 13.65
N GLY A 176 -7.11 -3.15 13.03
CA GLY A 176 -7.26 -4.39 12.25
C GLY A 176 -6.58 -4.38 10.88
N PRO A 177 -6.93 -5.32 9.99
CA PRO A 177 -6.30 -5.45 8.68
C PRO A 177 -6.82 -4.42 7.67
N VAL A 178 -5.93 -3.98 6.79
CA VAL A 178 -6.28 -3.25 5.57
C VAL A 178 -6.79 -4.25 4.53
N THR A 179 -7.88 -3.92 3.87
CA THR A 179 -8.52 -4.82 2.88
C THR A 179 -8.76 -4.12 1.55
N ALA A 180 -9.04 -4.89 0.51
CA ALA A 180 -9.68 -4.42 -0.69
C ALA A 180 -11.20 -4.65 -0.59
N ALA A 181 -12.00 -3.80 -1.25
CA ALA A 181 -13.46 -3.88 -1.13
C ALA A 181 -14.03 -5.15 -1.79
N THR A 182 -13.53 -5.51 -2.97
CA THR A 182 -14.02 -6.64 -3.76
C THR A 182 -12.90 -7.49 -4.37
N LEU A 183 -11.72 -6.93 -4.61
CA LEU A 183 -10.64 -7.60 -5.34
C LEU A 183 -9.82 -8.52 -4.45
N ALA A 184 -10.06 -9.84 -4.57
CA ALA A 184 -9.21 -10.88 -4.03
C ALA A 184 -8.11 -11.27 -5.02
N ASN A 185 -6.91 -11.63 -4.53
CA ASN A 185 -5.75 -11.98 -5.36
C ASN A 185 -5.32 -10.88 -6.36
N GLY A 186 -5.62 -9.62 -6.04
CA GLY A 186 -5.27 -8.46 -6.86
C GLY A 186 -3.84 -7.99 -6.59
N ASN A 187 -3.27 -7.31 -7.57
CA ASN A 187 -2.00 -6.59 -7.42
C ASN A 187 -2.26 -5.29 -6.65
N ILE A 188 -1.31 -4.87 -5.81
CA ILE A 188 -1.38 -3.57 -5.15
C ILE A 188 -0.42 -2.59 -5.84
N SER A 189 -0.93 -1.41 -6.18
CA SER A 189 -0.20 -0.35 -6.87
C SER A 189 -0.51 1.03 -6.33
#